data_AF-A0A379VIC3-F1
#
_entry.id   AF-A0A379VIC3-F1
#
_cell.length_a   1.000
_cell.length_b   1.000
_cell.length_c   1.000
_cell.angle_alpha   90.00
_cell.angle_beta   90.00
_cell.angle_gamma   90.00
#
_symmetry.space_group_name_H-M   'P 1'
#
loop_
_entity.id
_entity.type
_entity.pdbx_description
1 polymer ?
#
loop_
_entity_poly.entity_id
_entity_poly.type
_entity_poly.pdbx_seq_one_letter_code
_entity_poly.pdbx_strand_id
1 'polypeptide(L)'
;MKRQRNVNLLLMLVLLVAVGQMAQTIYIPAIADMAQALNVREGAVQSVMAAYLLTYGVSQLFYGPLSDRVGRRPGNPRRHVYFYGSDPDRHDHA
;
A
#
# COMPACT_ATOMS: atom_id res chain seq x y z
N MET A 1 6.86 -23.23 13.45
CA MET A 1 6.22 -23.26 12.11
C MET A 1 5.40 -21.99 11.77
N LYS A 2 5.87 -20.76 12.08
CA LYS A 2 5.14 -19.50 11.78
C LYS A 2 5.71 -18.70 10.58
N ARG A 3 6.96 -18.96 10.19
CA ARG A 3 7.67 -18.19 9.15
C ARG A 3 7.20 -18.53 7.72
N GLN A 4 6.76 -19.75 7.46
CA GLN A 4 6.33 -20.18 6.12
C GLN A 4 4.99 -19.59 5.67
N ARG A 5 4.04 -19.37 6.60
CA ARG A 5 2.74 -18.76 6.25
C ARG A 5 2.89 -17.33 5.72
N ASN A 6 3.89 -16.59 6.22
CA ASN A 6 4.13 -15.21 5.79
C ASN A 6 4.72 -15.16 4.38
N VAL A 7 5.56 -16.13 4.00
CA VAL A 7 6.14 -16.20 2.65
C VAL A 7 5.06 -16.50 1.60
N ASN A 8 4.13 -17.42 1.89
CA ASN A 8 3.01 -17.71 1.00
C ASN A 8 2.08 -16.50 0.81
N LEU A 9 1.80 -15.77 1.91
CA LEU A 9 1.02 -14.52 1.84
C LEU A 9 1.74 -13.44 1.04
N LEU A 10 3.04 -13.24 1.26
CA LEU A 10 3.85 -12.30 0.49
C LEU A 10 3.88 -12.69 -1.00
N LEU A 11 4.04 -13.97 -1.33
CA LEU A 11 3.97 -14.45 -2.70
C LEU A 11 2.60 -14.16 -3.34
N MET A 12 1.50 -14.43 -2.65
CA MET A 12 0.15 -14.09 -3.15
C MET A 12 -0.02 -12.59 -3.35
N LEU A 13 0.44 -11.76 -2.40
CA LEU A 13 0.40 -10.31 -2.51
C LEU A 13 1.19 -9.81 -3.73
N VAL A 14 2.41 -10.32 -3.91
CA VAL A 14 3.27 -9.98 -5.06
C VAL A 14 2.60 -10.42 -6.36
N LEU A 15 2.04 -11.63 -6.42
CA LEU A 15 1.35 -12.12 -7.61
C LEU A 15 0.12 -11.27 -7.95
N LEU A 16 -0.67 -10.91 -6.94
CA LEU A 16 -1.87 -10.09 -7.09
C LEU A 16 -1.52 -8.70 -7.63
N VAL A 17 -0.47 -8.08 -7.07
CA VAL A 17 0.03 -6.78 -7.54
C VAL A 17 0.59 -6.90 -8.96
N ALA A 18 1.34 -7.97 -9.26
CA ALA A 18 1.92 -8.20 -10.58
C ALA A 18 0.84 -8.35 -11.67
N VAL A 19 -0.22 -9.12 -11.41
CA VAL A 19 -1.36 -9.26 -12.33
C VAL A 19 -2.05 -7.91 -12.56
N GLY A 20 -2.26 -7.13 -11.50
CA GLY A 20 -2.82 -5.77 -11.62
C GLY A 20 -1.96 -4.85 -12.48
N GLN A 21 -0.64 -4.86 -12.28
CA GLN A 21 0.29 -4.07 -13.08
C GLN A 21 0.32 -4.53 -14.55
N MET A 22 0.32 -5.84 -14.82
CA MET A 22 0.25 -6.36 -16.18
C MET A 22 -1.04 -5.90 -16.90
N ALA A 23 -2.19 -5.96 -16.22
CA ALA A 23 -3.44 -5.48 -16.78
C ALA A 23 -3.36 -3.99 -17.17
N GLN A 24 -2.76 -3.14 -16.32
CA GLN A 24 -2.58 -1.72 -16.63
C GLN A 24 -1.67 -1.49 -17.84
N THR A 25 -0.58 -2.26 -17.98
CA THR A 25 0.34 -2.12 -19.12
C THR A 25 -0.30 -2.49 -20.46
N ILE A 26 -1.27 -3.40 -20.48
CA ILE A 26 -2.00 -3.79 -21.70
C ILE A 26 -3.17 -2.83 -21.96
N TYR A 27 -3.85 -2.38 -20.90
CA TYR A 27 -5.06 -1.58 -21.02
C TYR A 27 -4.83 -0.19 -21.63
N ILE A 28 -3.77 0.50 -21.23
CA ILE A 28 -3.47 1.87 -21.69
C ILE A 28 -3.26 1.95 -23.22
N PRO A 29 -2.45 1.11 -23.88
CA PRO A 29 -2.35 1.13 -25.33
C PRO A 29 -3.63 0.60 -26.01
N ALA A 30 -4.28 -0.42 -25.43
CA ALA A 30 -5.50 -0.99 -26.01
C ALA A 30 -6.64 0.04 -26.11
N ILE A 31 -6.84 0.89 -25.10
CA ILE A 31 -7.86 1.93 -25.16
C ILE A 31 -7.51 3.04 -26.16
N ALA A 32 -6.22 3.33 -26.35
CA ALA A 32 -5.77 4.29 -27.36
C ALA A 32 -6.00 3.75 -28.79
N ASP A 33 -5.72 2.47 -29.01
CA ASP A 33 -5.96 1.77 -30.28
C ASP A 33 -7.47 1.71 -30.61
N MET A 34 -8.31 1.40 -29.61
CA MET A 34 -9.77 1.43 -29.76
C MET A 34 -10.30 2.85 -30.07
N ALA A 35 -9.72 3.88 -29.47
CA ALA A 35 -10.10 5.27 -29.75
C ALA A 35 -9.77 5.66 -31.20
N GLN A 36 -8.63 5.20 -31.74
CA GLN A 36 -8.29 5.37 -33.15
C GLN A 36 -9.26 4.61 -34.06
N ALA A 37 -9.56 3.34 -33.74
CA ALA A 37 -10.47 2.51 -34.51
C ALA A 37 -11.91 3.06 -34.57
N LEU A 38 -12.39 3.70 -33.49
CA LEU A 38 -13.72 4.34 -33.44
C LEU A 38 -13.74 5.79 -33.96
N ASN A 39 -12.63 6.32 -34.50
CA ASN A 39 -12.49 7.71 -34.93
C ASN A 39 -12.85 8.72 -33.82
N VAL A 40 -12.52 8.40 -32.58
CA VAL A 40 -12.75 9.29 -31.44
C VAL A 40 -11.71 10.40 -31.47
N ARG A 41 -12.12 11.65 -31.20
CA ARG A 41 -11.19 12.79 -31.04
C ARG A 41 -10.06 12.43 -30.08
N GLU A 42 -8.80 12.65 -30.49
CA GLU A 42 -7.61 12.37 -29.69
C GLU A 42 -7.66 13.00 -28.28
N GLY A 43 -8.27 14.18 -28.16
CA GLY A 43 -8.47 14.84 -26.87
C GLY A 43 -9.36 14.09 -25.87
N ALA A 44 -10.18 13.13 -26.33
CA ALA A 44 -11.01 12.31 -25.45
C ALA A 44 -10.16 11.37 -24.59
N VAL A 45 -9.14 10.71 -25.17
CA VAL A 45 -8.23 9.82 -24.43
C VAL A 45 -7.49 10.60 -23.34
N GLN A 46 -7.02 11.81 -23.67
CA GLN A 46 -6.37 12.70 -22.70
C GLN A 46 -7.31 13.09 -21.55
N SER A 47 -8.58 13.39 -21.84
CA SER A 47 -9.58 13.70 -20.82
C SER A 47 -9.89 12.51 -19.90
N VAL A 48 -9.95 11.29 -20.43
CA VAL A 48 -10.16 10.06 -19.65
C VAL A 48 -8.96 9.80 -18.74
N MET A 49 -7.73 9.98 -19.23
CA MET A 49 -6.52 9.85 -18.40
C MET A 49 -6.48 10.89 -17.28
N ALA A 50 -6.86 12.15 -17.57
CA ALA A 50 -6.97 13.19 -16.54
C ALA A 50 -8.03 12.82 -15.49
N ALA A 51 -9.21 12.35 -15.90
CA ALA A 51 -10.28 11.92 -14.99
C ALA A 51 -9.86 10.69 -14.15
N TYR A 52 -9.15 9.73 -14.75
CA TYR A 52 -8.59 8.57 -14.07
C TYR A 52 -7.60 9.00 -12.98
N LEU A 53 -6.63 9.87 -13.32
CA LEU A 53 -5.63 10.37 -12.38
C LEU A 53 -6.26 11.19 -11.24
N LEU A 54 -7.24 12.04 -11.56
CA LEU A 54 -7.97 12.81 -10.54
C LEU A 54 -8.67 11.88 -9.55
N THR A 55 -9.44 10.92 -10.06
CA THR A 55 -10.18 9.95 -9.23
C THR A 55 -9.22 9.08 -8.41
N TYR A 56 -8.10 8.66 -9.02
CA TYR A 56 -7.07 7.88 -8.34
C TYR A 56 -6.39 8.69 -7.22
N GLY A 57 -6.01 9.93 -7.49
CA GLY A 57 -5.41 10.82 -6.48
C GLY A 57 -6.36 11.12 -5.32
N VAL A 58 -7.64 11.38 -5.62
CA VAL A 58 -8.68 11.54 -4.60
C VAL A 58 -8.82 10.28 -3.76
N SER A 59 -8.81 9.10 -4.39
CA SER A 59 -8.88 7.82 -3.69
C SER A 59 -7.69 7.60 -2.74
N GLN A 60 -6.48 7.98 -3.14
CA GLN A 60 -5.27 7.86 -2.29
C GLN A 60 -5.38 8.66 -0.99
N LEU A 61 -6.04 9.82 -1.01
CA LEU A 61 -6.30 10.62 0.19
C LEU A 61 -7.21 9.91 1.20
N PHE A 62 -8.09 9.02 0.74
CA PHE A 62 -8.93 8.21 1.63
C PHE A 62 -8.23 6.93 2.07
N TYR A 63 -7.53 6.25 1.16
CA TYR A 63 -6.84 5.00 1.47
C TYR A 63 -5.72 5.17 2.51
N GLY A 64 -4.98 6.28 2.51
CA GLY A 64 -3.93 6.56 3.50
C GLY A 64 -4.43 6.54 4.96
N PRO A 65 -5.31 7.47 5.38
CA PRO A 65 -5.83 7.52 6.75
C PRO A 65 -6.72 6.31 7.10
N LEU A 66 -7.39 5.69 6.13
CA LEU A 66 -8.16 4.47 6.36
C LEU A 66 -7.24 3.27 6.67
N SER A 67 -6.13 3.13 5.94
CA SER A 67 -5.12 2.10 6.18
C SER A 67 -4.48 2.24 7.57
N ASP A 68 -4.14 3.48 7.96
CA ASP A 68 -3.56 3.78 9.28
C ASP A 68 -4.50 3.45 10.45
N ARG A 69 -5.81 3.61 10.25
CA ARG A 69 -6.83 3.29 11.26
C ARG A 69 -7.08 1.79 11.41
N VAL A 70 -6.98 1.02 10.34
CA VAL A 70 -7.22 -0.44 10.37
C VAL A 70 -5.99 -1.21 10.89
N GLY A 71 -4.78 -0.68 10.70
CA GLY A 71 -3.52 -1.36 11.07
C GLY A 71 -2.98 -1.06 12.47
N ARG A 72 -3.25 0.13 13.05
CA ARG A 72 -2.74 0.48 14.39
C ARG A 72 -3.54 -0.23 15.48
N ARG A 73 -3.13 -1.45 15.82
CA ARG A 73 -3.28 -1.92 17.21
C ARG A 73 -2.48 -0.95 18.09
N PRO A 74 -3.11 -0.17 18.99
CA PRO A 74 -2.36 0.67 19.90
C PRO A 74 -1.44 -0.23 20.74
N GLY A 75 -0.14 -0.02 20.62
CA GLY A 75 0.83 -0.63 21.52
C GLY A 75 0.44 -0.24 22.93
N ASN A 76 0.06 -1.22 23.73
CA ASN A 76 -0.28 -1.04 25.14
C ASN A 76 0.79 -0.17 25.83
N PRO A 77 0.46 1.06 26.28
CA PRO A 77 1.42 1.98 26.90
C PRO A 77 2.11 1.38 28.14
N ARG A 78 1.52 0.34 28.73
CA ARG A 78 1.98 -0.28 29.97
C ARG A 78 3.26 -1.13 29.86
N ARG A 79 3.86 -1.30 28.67
CA ARG A 79 5.10 -2.10 28.52
C ARG A 79 6.39 -1.32 28.84
N HIS A 80 6.36 0.02 28.81
CA HIS A 80 7.54 0.85 29.07
C HIS A 80 7.85 1.08 30.56
N VAL A 81 6.91 0.79 31.47
CA VAL A 81 7.06 1.07 32.91
C VAL A 81 7.86 -0.01 33.65
N TYR A 82 8.10 -1.17 33.02
CA TYR A 82 8.80 -2.29 33.66
C TYR A 82 10.33 -2.26 33.55
N PHE A 83 10.92 -1.24 32.91
CA PHE A 83 12.37 -1.21 32.63
C PHE A 83 13.20 -0.22 33.46
N TYR A 84 12.63 0.40 34.51
CA TYR A 84 13.36 1.40 35.32
C TYR A 84 13.51 1.05 36.81
N GLY A 85 13.27 -0.20 37.21
CA GLY A 85 13.10 -0.54 38.63
C GLY A 85 13.87 -1.75 39.14
N SER A 86 15.01 -2.12 38.57
CA SER A 86 15.80 -3.25 39.07
C SER A 86 17.27 -3.16 38.70
N ASP A 87 18.01 -2.27 39.37
CA ASP A 87 19.47 -2.40 39.54
C ASP A 87 19.83 -2.02 40.99
N PRO A 88 19.83 -2.98 41.93
CA PRO A 88 20.24 -2.75 43.31
C PRO A 88 21.75 -2.99 43.58
N ASP A 89 22.56 -3.34 42.58
CA ASP A 89 23.93 -3.83 42.76
C ASP A 89 25.02 -2.92 42.16
N ARG A 90 25.05 -1.65 42.58
CA ARG A 90 26.24 -0.80 42.39
C ARG A 90 27.01 -0.67 43.71
N HIS A 91 27.50 -1.81 44.17
CA HIS A 91 28.46 -1.91 45.28
C HIS A 91 29.86 -1.41 44.86
N ASP A 92 30.37 -0.49 45.67
CA ASP A 92 31.74 -0.40 46.18
C ASP A 92 32.91 -0.65 45.21
N HIS A 93 33.32 0.41 44.52
CA HIS A 93 34.71 0.60 44.10
C HIS A 93 35.11 2.06 44.39
N ALA A 94 35.53 2.31 45.63
CA ALA A 94 36.27 3.49 46.07
C ALA A 94 37.51 3.04 46.84
#